data_AF-A0A2E4AND1-F1
#
_entry.id   AF-A0A2E4AND1-F1
#
_cell.length_a   1.000
_cell.length_b   1.000
_cell.length_c   1.000
_cell.angle_alpha   90.00
_cell.angle_beta   90.00
_cell.angle_gamma   90.00
#
_symmetry.space_group_name_H-M   'P 1'
#
loop_
_entity.id
_entity.type
_entity.pdbx_description
1 polymer ?
#
loop_
_entity_poly.entity_id
_entity_poly.type
_entity_poly.pdbx_seq_one_letter_code
_entity_poly.pdbx_strand_id
1 'polypeptide(L)' 'VQLDASIPNFALQEYTGEDKPPKKDLIENPIKLENGYLVVPETPGLGITLNEKSLSLGENPKVLDTPIGYDGSVQDR' A
#
# COMPACT_ATOMS: atom_id res chain seq x y z
N VAL A 1 5.23 1.16 7.98
CA VAL A 1 5.94 0.28 8.94
C VAL A 1 7.04 0.96 9.73
N GLN A 2 8.00 1.69 9.12
CA GLN A 2 9.04 2.37 9.92
C GLN A 2 8.45 3.39 10.90
N LEU A 3 7.49 4.21 10.44
CA LEU A 3 6.77 5.16 11.30
C LEU A 3 5.95 4.44 12.37
N ASP A 4 5.17 3.44 11.99
CA ASP A 4 4.34 2.61 12.87
C ASP A 4 5.16 2.02 14.02
N ALA A 5 6.37 1.55 13.73
CA ALA A 5 7.29 0.99 14.72
C ALA A 5 7.96 2.03 15.62
N SER A 6 7.92 3.32 15.24
CA SER A 6 8.67 4.40 15.88
C SER A 6 7.79 5.37 16.69
N ILE A 7 6.46 5.21 16.70
CA ILE A 7 5.54 6.05 17.46
C ILE A 7 4.93 5.27 18.63
N PRO A 8 4.86 5.87 19.84
CA PRO A 8 4.40 5.15 21.04
C PRO A 8 2.89 4.89 21.06
N ASN A 9 2.13 5.55 20.21
CA ASN A 9 0.67 5.50 20.15
C ASN A 9 0.16 4.86 18.84
N PHE A 10 0.97 4.02 18.20
CA PHE A 10 0.54 3.24 17.04
C PHE A 10 -0.55 2.22 17.46
N ALA A 11 -1.62 2.14 16.67
CA ALA A 11 -2.74 1.23 16.94
C ALA A 11 -2.87 0.14 15.88
N LEU A 12 -3.00 0.53 14.61
CA LEU A 12 -3.17 -0.38 13.49
C LEU A 12 -2.69 0.24 12.19
N GLN A 13 -2.34 -0.60 11.22
CA GLN A 13 -1.94 -0.21 9.87
C GLN A 13 -2.85 -0.93 8.89
N GLU A 14 -3.47 -0.18 7.98
CA GLU A 14 -4.22 -0.76 6.87
C GLU A 14 -3.26 -1.45 5.89
N TYR A 15 -3.66 -2.63 5.41
CA TYR A 15 -2.89 -3.42 4.44
C TYR A 15 -3.82 -4.02 3.38
N THR A 16 -3.79 -3.46 2.16
CA THR A 16 -4.75 -3.80 1.09
C THR A 16 -4.06 -4.46 -0.11
N GLY A 17 -3.70 -5.73 0.08
CA GLY A 17 -3.23 -6.60 -1.00
C GLY A 17 -1.89 -6.18 -1.60
N GLU A 18 -1.01 -5.57 -0.81
CA GLU A 18 0.35 -5.20 -1.24
C GLU A 18 1.20 -6.44 -1.57
N ASP A 19 0.81 -7.63 -1.07
CA ASP A 19 1.41 -8.94 -1.36
C ASP A 19 0.95 -9.54 -2.71
N LYS A 20 0.04 -8.86 -3.44
CA LYS A 20 -0.57 -9.39 -4.67
C LYS A 20 -0.11 -8.61 -5.92
N PRO A 21 0.05 -9.29 -7.07
CA PRO A 21 0.26 -8.63 -8.35
C PRO A 21 -0.88 -7.65 -8.71
N PRO A 22 -0.58 -6.54 -9.39
CA PRO A 22 0.74 -6.15 -9.89
C PRO A 22 1.63 -5.46 -8.83
N LYS A 23 1.08 -5.05 -7.69
CA LYS A 23 1.78 -4.24 -6.67
C LYS A 23 3.02 -4.93 -6.11
N LYS A 24 2.90 -6.21 -5.76
CA LYS A 24 4.02 -7.01 -5.27
C LYS A 24 5.19 -7.04 -6.26
N ASP A 25 4.91 -7.01 -7.56
CA ASP A 25 5.94 -7.13 -8.59
C ASP A 25 6.71 -5.83 -8.82
N LEU A 26 6.19 -4.70 -8.29
CA LEU A 26 6.85 -3.39 -8.33
C LEU A 26 8.06 -3.31 -7.40
N ILE A 27 8.12 -4.13 -6.34
CA ILE A 27 9.14 -4.07 -5.30
C ILE A 27 9.92 -5.39 -5.27
N GLU A 28 11.25 -5.34 -5.36
CA GLU A 28 12.09 -6.55 -5.35
C GLU A 28 12.04 -7.27 -3.99
N ASN A 29 12.01 -6.50 -2.92
CA ASN A 29 11.98 -6.95 -1.52
C ASN A 29 10.76 -6.33 -0.81
N PRO A 30 9.54 -6.83 -1.07
CA PRO A 30 8.33 -6.29 -0.46
C PRO A 30 8.33 -6.54 1.05
N ILE A 31 7.65 -5.65 1.77
CA ILE A 31 7.41 -5.79 3.22
C ILE A 31 6.66 -7.11 3.47
N LYS A 32 7.15 -7.90 4.40
CA LYS A 32 6.56 -9.21 4.73
C LYS A 32 5.42 -9.06 5.72
N LEU A 33 4.31 -9.74 5.43
CA LEU A 33 3.21 -9.94 6.38
C LEU A 33 3.38 -11.33 7.03
N GLU A 34 3.67 -11.36 8.32
CA GLU A 34 3.88 -12.58 9.09
C GLU A 34 2.92 -12.61 10.29
N ASN A 35 2.03 -13.61 10.34
CA ASN A 35 1.06 -13.80 11.43
C ASN A 35 0.21 -12.55 11.75
N GLY A 36 -0.12 -11.74 10.73
CA GLY A 36 -0.89 -10.50 10.90
C GLY A 36 -0.07 -9.25 11.22
N TYR A 37 1.26 -9.35 11.29
CA TYR A 37 2.17 -8.24 11.53
C TYR A 37 3.03 -7.94 10.31
N LEU A 38 3.27 -6.66 10.04
CA LEU A 38 4.23 -6.24 9.02
C LEU A 38 5.63 -6.19 9.62
N VAL A 39 6.54 -6.96 9.06
CA VAL A 39 7.93 -7.05 9.54
C VAL A 39 8.68 -5.79 9.11
N VAL A 40 9.29 -5.10 10.08
CA VAL A 40 10.09 -3.89 9.83
C VAL A 40 11.42 -4.31 9.19
N PRO A 41 11.78 -3.78 8.00
CA PRO A 41 13.10 -4.04 7.42
C PRO A 41 14.23 -3.47 8.28
N GLU A 42 15.29 -4.24 8.47
CA GLU A 42 16.50 -3.83 9.19
C GLU A 42 17.56 -3.18 8.28
N THR A 43 17.35 -3.21 6.96
CA THR A 43 18.26 -2.56 6.01
C THR A 43 18.12 -1.04 6.06
N PRO A 44 19.17 -0.27 5.71
CA PRO A 44 19.13 1.19 5.77
C PRO A 44 17.98 1.82 4.96
N GLY A 45 17.49 2.95 5.46
CA GLY A 45 16.40 3.70 4.82
C GLY A 45 15.04 3.02 5.01
N LEU A 46 14.22 2.97 3.96
CA LEU A 46 12.92 2.30 3.99
C LEU A 46 13.03 0.77 3.88
N GLY A 47 14.19 0.26 3.46
CA GLY A 47 14.45 -1.16 3.28
C GLY A 47 13.63 -1.83 2.17
N ILE A 48 13.30 -1.08 1.12
CA ILE A 48 12.63 -1.55 -0.11
C ILE A 48 13.39 -1.06 -1.35
N THR A 49 13.30 -1.81 -2.44
CA THR A 49 13.92 -1.52 -3.74
C THR A 49 12.89 -1.66 -4.85
N LEU A 50 12.85 -0.68 -5.75
CA LEU A 50 11.96 -0.70 -6.91
C LEU A 50 12.48 -1.69 -7.96
N ASN A 51 11.59 -2.51 -8.50
CA ASN A 51 11.89 -3.38 -9.63
C ASN A 51 11.75 -2.59 -10.94
N GLU A 52 12.84 -2.04 -11.45
CA GLU A 52 12.86 -1.22 -12.68
C GLU A 52 12.22 -1.90 -13.89
N LYS A 53 12.28 -3.23 -13.98
CA LYS A 53 11.67 -3.97 -15.10
C LYS A 53 10.14 -3.85 -15.10
N SER A 54 9.54 -3.77 -13.92
CA SER A 54 8.10 -3.64 -13.72
C SER A 54 7.56 -2.28 -14.17
N LEU A 55 8.41 -1.26 -14.30
CA LEU A 55 8.00 0.08 -14.75
C LEU A 55 7.61 0.14 -16.22
N SER A 56 7.93 -0.91 -16.99
CA SER A 56 7.42 -1.07 -18.34
C SER A 56 5.93 -1.47 -18.38
N LEU A 57 5.35 -1.86 -17.25
CA LEU A 57 3.91 -2.07 -17.13
C LEU A 57 3.23 -0.71 -17.32
N GLY A 58 2.36 -0.62 -18.35
CA GLY A 58 1.56 0.57 -18.58
C GLY A 58 0.65 0.88 -17.39
N GLU A 59 0.27 2.14 -17.25
CA GLU A 59 -0.69 2.56 -16.23
C GLU A 59 -2.08 1.95 -16.49
N ASN A 60 -2.77 1.61 -15.41
CA ASN A 60 -4.20 1.30 -15.43
C ASN A 60 -4.92 2.28 -14.47
N PRO A 61 -5.33 3.45 -14.96
CA PRO A 61 -5.87 4.50 -14.09
C PRO A 61 -7.20 4.06 -13.48
N LYS A 62 -7.26 4.09 -12.15
CA LYS A 62 -8.51 3.88 -11.42
C LYS A 62 -9.31 5.17 -11.41
N VAL A 63 -10.44 5.18 -12.12
CA VAL A 63 -11.43 6.26 -12.01
C VAL A 63 -12.18 6.08 -10.69
N LEU A 64 -12.16 7.11 -9.84
CA LEU A 64 -12.91 7.10 -8.60
C LEU A 64 -14.32 7.63 -8.87
N ASP A 65 -15.33 6.84 -8.54
CA ASP A 65 -16.72 7.27 -8.64
C ASP A 65 -17.07 8.26 -7.52
N THR A 66 -17.70 9.36 -7.90
CA THR A 66 -18.32 10.30 -6.96
C THR A 66 -19.54 9.64 -6.33
N PRO A 67 -19.65 9.61 -4.98
CA PRO A 67 -20.85 9.11 -4.33
C PRO A 67 -22.02 10.07 -4.61
N ILE A 68 -23.10 9.56 -5.19
CA ILE A 68 -24.29 10.34 -5.53
C ILE A 68 -25.46 9.87 -4.70
N GLY A 69 -26.09 10.80 -3.98
CA GLY A 69 -27.29 10.56 -3.19
C GLY A 69 -28.51 10.24 -4.05
N TYR A 70 -29.57 9.73 -3.42
CA TYR A 70 -30.82 9.40 -4.14
C TYR A 70 -31.44 10.61 -4.87
N ASP A 71 -31.15 11.82 -4.39
CA ASP A 71 -31.63 13.10 -4.89
C ASP A 71 -30.71 13.74 -5.94
N GLY A 72 -29.61 13.06 -6.31
CA GLY A 72 -28.61 13.57 -7.24
C GLY A 72 -27.57 14.50 -6.62
N SER A 73 -27.61 14.72 -5.30
CA SER A 73 -26.58 15.49 -4.60
C SER A 73 -25.25 14.72 -4.53
N VAL A 74 -24.13 15.46 -4.52
CA VAL A 74 -22.82 14.89 -4.19
C VAL A 74 -22.80 14.61 -2.69
N GLN A 75 -22.49 13.38 -2.31
CA GLN A 75 -22.41 12.95 -0.92
C GLN A 75 -21.01 12.46 -0.57
N ASP A 76 -20.67 12.52 0.71
CA ASP A 76 -19.57 11.75 1.27
C ASP A 76 -20.02 10.30 1.49
N ARG A 77 -19.08 9.34 1.47
CA ARG A 77 -19.39 7.91 1.67
C ARG A 77 -19.61 7.55 3.13
#